data_AF-A0A3B1CT57-F1
#
_entry.id   AF-A0A3B1CT57-F1
#
_cell.length_a   1.000
_cell.length_b   1.000
_cell.length_c   1.000
_cell.angle_alpha   90.00
_cell.angle_beta   90.00
_cell.angle_gamma   90.00
#
_symmetry.space_group_name_H-M   'P 1'
#
loop_
_entity.id
_entity.type
_entity.pdbx_description
1 polymer ?
#
loop_
_entity_poly.entity_id
_entity_poly.type
_entity_poly.pdbx_seq_one_letter_code
_entity_poly.pdbx_strand_id
1 'polypeptide(L)'
;MTMRKVFFFILAFLTLMLGGHPAHAETPGVTDTEVKLGQSASFKGTSSALGTELWRGAETYFKYINDQDTIPGDQYITLKQWPKSQ
;
A
#
# COMPACT_ATOMS: atom_id res chain seq x y z
N MET A 1 45.62 10.57 22.98
CA MET A 1 44.71 10.42 21.82
C MET A 1 44.43 11.81 21.28
N THR A 2 45.00 12.19 20.12
CA THR A 2 44.96 13.57 19.61
C THR A 2 43.54 13.98 19.21
N MET A 3 43.12 15.19 19.57
CA MET A 3 41.75 15.74 19.39
C MET A 3 41.23 15.60 17.95
N ARG A 4 42.14 15.59 16.96
CA ARG A 4 41.86 15.32 15.55
C ARG A 4 41.25 13.94 15.30
N LYS A 5 41.70 12.89 15.99
CA LYS A 5 41.19 11.52 15.83
C LYS A 5 39.79 11.35 16.42
N VAL A 6 39.48 12.06 17.50
CA VAL A 6 38.14 12.06 18.13
C VAL A 6 37.12 12.74 17.23
N PHE A 7 37.49 13.86 16.60
CA PHE A 7 36.64 14.57 15.66
C PHE A 7 36.29 13.70 14.42
N PHE A 8 37.28 13.02 13.85
CA PHE A 8 37.03 12.08 12.74
C PHE A 8 36.16 10.89 13.16
N PHE A 9 36.29 10.40 14.40
CA PHE A 9 35.44 9.33 14.91
C PHE A 9 33.98 9.74 15.08
N ILE A 10 33.73 10.94 15.62
CA ILE A 10 32.36 11.48 15.80
C ILE A 10 31.71 11.71 14.44
N LEU A 11 32.45 12.26 13.47
CA LEU A 11 31.92 12.52 12.13
C LEU A 11 31.57 11.20 11.41
N ALA A 12 32.43 10.19 11.52
CA ALA A 12 32.17 8.86 10.95
C ALA A 12 30.96 8.18 11.61
N PHE A 13 30.79 8.33 12.92
CA PHE A 13 29.66 7.78 13.66
C PHE A 13 28.34 8.48 13.27
N LEU A 14 28.36 9.80 13.08
CA LEU A 14 27.19 10.56 12.63
C LEU A 14 26.76 10.19 11.20
N THR A 15 27.72 10.00 10.29
CA THR A 15 27.41 9.52 8.93
C THR A 15 26.82 8.11 8.91
N LEU A 16 27.21 7.24 9.84
CA LEU A 16 26.67 5.89 9.93
C LEU A 16 25.23 5.88 10.46
N MET A 17 24.88 6.80 11.36
CA MET A 17 23.52 6.95 11.91
C MET A 17 22.53 7.53 10.91
N LEU A 18 22.97 8.35 9.95
CA LEU A 18 22.08 8.90 8.90
C LEU A 18 21.87 7.95 7.70
N GLY A 19 22.72 6.93 7.52
CA GLY A 19 22.71 6.08 6.33
C GLY A 19 21.77 4.87 6.37
N GLY A 20 21.12 4.58 7.51
CA GLY A 20 20.39 3.33 7.73
C GLY A 20 18.88 3.50 7.83
N HIS A 21 18.21 3.94 6.77
CA HIS A 21 16.77 3.72 6.67
C HIS A 21 16.53 2.32 6.12
N PRO A 22 15.76 1.44 6.80
CA PRO A 22 15.40 0.16 6.23
C PRO A 22 14.65 0.41 4.92
N ALA A 23 15.23 -0.04 3.81
CA ALA A 23 14.52 -0.10 2.54
C ALA A 23 13.44 -1.18 2.70
N HIS A 24 12.22 -0.77 3.08
CA HIS A 24 11.07 -1.66 3.03
C HIS A 24 10.87 -2.08 1.57
N ALA A 25 10.79 -3.39 1.34
CA ALA A 25 10.40 -3.90 0.04
C ALA A 25 9.00 -3.36 -0.29
N GLU A 26 8.83 -2.77 -1.47
CA GLU A 26 7.53 -2.33 -1.95
C GLU A 26 6.58 -3.53 -1.97
N THR A 27 5.49 -3.44 -1.20
CA THR A 27 4.46 -4.46 -1.21
C THR A 27 3.58 -4.22 -2.44
N PRO A 28 3.49 -5.17 -3.40
CA PRO A 28 2.74 -4.95 -4.62
C PRO A 28 1.28 -4.54 -4.33
N GLY A 29 0.86 -3.41 -4.89
CA GLY A 29 -0.48 -2.88 -4.70
C GLY A 29 -0.67 -2.05 -3.42
N VAL A 30 0.36 -1.83 -2.60
CA VAL A 30 0.31 -0.95 -1.43
C VAL A 30 1.27 0.21 -1.62
N THR A 31 0.78 1.43 -1.48
CA THR A 31 1.56 2.66 -1.43
C THR A 31 1.22 3.42 -0.15
N ASP A 32 1.91 4.54 0.11
CA ASP A 32 1.63 5.39 1.26
C ASP A 32 0.20 5.95 1.27
N THR A 33 -0.48 5.95 0.12
CA THR A 33 -1.82 6.53 -0.06
C THR A 33 -2.84 5.55 -0.64
N GLU A 34 -2.46 4.40 -1.20
CA GLU A 34 -3.40 3.49 -1.86
C GLU A 34 -3.15 2.02 -1.52
N VAL A 35 -4.23 1.28 -1.25
CA VAL A 35 -4.25 -0.18 -1.28
C VAL A 35 -5.11 -0.65 -2.45
N LYS A 36 -4.49 -1.26 -3.46
CA LYS A 36 -5.13 -1.74 -4.68
C LYS A 36 -5.45 -3.23 -4.59
N LEU A 37 -6.75 -3.55 -4.61
CA LEU A 37 -7.27 -4.92 -4.57
C LEU A 37 -7.84 -5.32 -5.93
N GLY A 38 -7.53 -6.53 -6.38
CA GLY A 38 -8.11 -7.13 -7.58
C GLY A 38 -9.26 -8.08 -7.24
N GLN A 39 -10.41 -7.96 -7.90
CA GLN A 39 -11.53 -8.89 -7.77
C GLN A 39 -11.71 -9.70 -9.06
N SER A 40 -11.52 -11.01 -8.94
CA SER A 40 -11.95 -11.98 -9.95
C SER A 40 -13.38 -12.41 -9.69
N ALA A 41 -14.29 -12.05 -10.59
CA ALA A 41 -15.68 -12.48 -10.54
C ALA A 41 -16.22 -12.72 -11.96
N SER A 42 -17.32 -13.45 -12.06
CA SER A 42 -18.01 -13.64 -13.35
C SER A 42 -18.67 -12.33 -13.75
N PHE A 43 -17.98 -11.51 -14.53
CA PHE A 43 -18.52 -10.26 -15.08
C PHE A 43 -19.19 -10.45 -16.45
N LYS A 44 -19.00 -11.63 -17.06
CA LYS A 44 -19.54 -12.00 -18.38
C LYS A 44 -20.15 -13.41 -18.32
N GLY A 45 -21.05 -13.71 -19.24
CA GLY A 45 -21.72 -15.01 -19.33
C GLY A 45 -22.97 -15.12 -18.43
N THR A 46 -23.45 -16.35 -18.26
CA THR A 46 -24.71 -16.66 -17.56
C THR A 46 -24.72 -16.25 -16.10
N SER A 47 -23.55 -16.19 -15.45
CA SER A 47 -23.39 -15.79 -14.05
C SER A 47 -22.97 -14.33 -13.85
N SER A 48 -23.05 -13.51 -14.92
CA SER A 48 -22.62 -12.09 -14.90
C SER A 48 -23.31 -11.24 -13.83
N ALA A 49 -24.61 -11.48 -13.61
CA ALA A 49 -25.38 -10.77 -12.60
C ALA A 49 -24.81 -11.00 -11.19
N LEU A 50 -24.45 -12.25 -10.86
CA LEU A 50 -23.89 -12.60 -9.56
C LEU A 50 -22.52 -11.94 -9.34
N GLY A 51 -21.63 -11.97 -10.34
CA GLY A 51 -20.33 -11.31 -10.20
C GLY A 51 -20.42 -9.79 -10.14
N THR A 52 -21.42 -9.20 -10.79
CA THR A 52 -21.71 -7.76 -10.69
C THR A 52 -22.16 -7.38 -9.30
N GLU A 53 -23.10 -8.12 -8.71
CA GLU A 53 -23.55 -7.84 -7.34
C GLU A 53 -22.46 -8.10 -6.29
N LEU A 54 -21.65 -9.13 -6.49
CA LEU A 54 -20.47 -9.37 -5.64
C LEU A 54 -19.53 -8.17 -5.66
N TRP A 55 -19.25 -7.62 -6.85
CA TRP A 55 -18.41 -6.42 -7.00
C TRP A 55 -19.03 -5.19 -6.37
N ARG A 56 -20.33 -4.94 -6.57
CA ARG A 56 -21.04 -3.81 -5.95
C ARG A 56 -21.01 -3.87 -4.43
N GLY A 57 -21.23 -5.06 -3.86
CA GLY A 57 -21.15 -5.28 -2.41
C GLY A 57 -19.75 -5.00 -1.87
N ALA A 58 -18.72 -5.53 -2.52
CA ALA A 58 -17.33 -5.31 -2.13
C ALA A 58 -16.93 -3.82 -2.25
N GLU A 59 -17.28 -3.17 -3.37
CA GLU A 59 -17.01 -1.74 -3.58
C GLU A 59 -17.68 -0.87 -2.52
N THR A 60 -18.95 -1.15 -2.19
CA THR A 60 -19.70 -0.42 -1.16
C THR A 60 -19.03 -0.56 0.21
N TYR A 61 -18.59 -1.76 0.57
CA TYR A 61 -17.92 -2.00 1.84
C TYR A 61 -16.56 -1.28 1.91
N PHE A 62 -15.73 -1.35 0.86
CA PHE A 62 -14.45 -0.64 0.85
C PHE A 62 -14.64 0.87 0.86
N LYS A 63 -15.69 1.40 0.22
CA LYS A 63 -16.07 2.79 0.37
C LYS A 63 -16.42 3.14 1.82
N TYR A 64 -17.24 2.32 2.49
CA TYR A 64 -17.55 2.51 3.91
C TYR A 64 -16.29 2.54 4.79
N ILE A 65 -15.31 1.68 4.51
CA ILE A 65 -14.03 1.67 5.23
C ILE A 65 -13.21 2.93 4.93
N ASN A 66 -13.13 3.37 3.67
CA ASN A 66 -12.42 4.60 3.29
C ASN A 66 -13.06 5.86 3.88
N ASP A 67 -14.39 5.85 4.09
CA ASP A 67 -15.11 6.94 4.73
C ASP A 67 -14.88 6.97 6.27
N GLN A 68 -14.15 6.00 6.83
CA GLN A 68 -13.71 6.00 8.23
C GLN A 68 -12.20 6.21 8.33
N ASP A 69 -11.74 6.83 9.41
CA ASP A 69 -10.31 6.91 9.78
C ASP A 69 -9.74 5.56 10.28
N THR A 70 -10.29 4.43 9.80
CA THR A 70 -9.95 3.08 10.27
C THR A 70 -8.68 2.53 9.60
N ILE A 71 -8.21 3.14 8.51
CA ILE A 71 -6.98 2.74 7.82
C ILE A 71 -5.79 3.53 8.40
N PRO A 72 -4.70 2.87 8.84
CA PRO A 72 -3.50 3.56 9.32
C PRO A 72 -2.77 4.29 8.19
N GLY A 73 -2.51 5.59 8.37
CA GLY A 73 -2.03 6.46 7.30
C GLY A 73 -3.17 6.82 6.35
N ASP A 74 -3.06 7.93 5.64
CA ASP A 74 -4.12 8.46 4.75
C ASP A 74 -4.35 7.60 3.48
N GLN A 75 -4.41 6.29 3.66
CA GLN A 75 -4.53 5.28 2.61
C GLN A 75 -6.00 5.05 2.24
N TYR A 76 -6.28 4.98 0.94
CA TYR A 76 -7.59 4.62 0.41
C TYR A 76 -7.55 3.24 -0.28
N ILE A 77 -8.60 2.45 -0.11
CA ILE A 77 -8.75 1.15 -0.76
C ILE A 77 -9.41 1.34 -2.13
N THR A 78 -8.79 0.81 -3.18
CA THR A 78 -9.35 0.74 -4.54
C THR A 78 -9.62 -0.69 -4.95
N LEU A 79 -10.85 -0.99 -5.37
CA LEU A 79 -11.21 -2.27 -5.98
C LEU A 79 -11.12 -2.20 -7.51
N LYS A 80 -10.42 -3.15 -8.12
CA LYS A 80 -10.29 -3.29 -9.59
C LYS A 80 -10.84 -4.65 -10.05
N GLN A 81 -11.64 -4.65 -11.10
CA GLN A 81 -12.11 -5.89 -11.74
C GLN A 81 -10.95 -6.59 -12.48
N TRP A 82 -10.88 -7.91 -12.36
CA TRP A 82 -9.89 -8.75 -13.04
C TRP A 82 -10.55 -9.96 -13.72
N PRO A 83 -10.18 -10.33 -14.98
CA PRO A 83 -9.33 -9.58 -15.91
C PRO A 83 -9.92 -8.19 -16.20
N LYS A 84 -9.05 -7.20 -16.48
CA LYS A 84 -9.49 -5.82 -16.78
C LYS A 84 -10.68 -5.90 -17.73
N SER A 85 -11.78 -5.21 -17.40
CA SER A 85 -12.98 -5.14 -18.24
C SER A 85 -12.55 -4.90 -19.70
N GLN A 86 -12.57 -5.97 -20.50
CA GLN A 86 -12.39 -5.91 -21.95
C GLN A 86 -13.65 -5.27 -22.54
#